data_AF-Y0KJE4-F1
#
_entry.id   AF-Y0KJE4-F1
#
_cell.length_a   1.000
_cell.length_b   1.000
_cell.length_c   1.000
_cell.angle_alpha   90.00
_cell.angle_beta   90.00
_cell.angle_gamma   90.00
#
_symmetry.space_group_name_H-M   'P 1'
#
loop_
_entity.id
_entity.type
_entity.pdbx_description
1 polymer ?
#
loop_
_entity_poly.entity_id
_entity_poly.type
_entity_poly.pdbx_seq_one_letter_code
_entity_poly.pdbx_strand_id
1 'polypeptide(L)' 'MSLVQPKFTQENDEAVLTAIANAISLIQKQTGYGSVEITVHDGRVTQIERREKVRFETKSTAFKK' A
#
# COMPACT_ATOMS: atom_id res chain seq x y z
N MET A 1 2.72 8.45 39.76
CA MET A 1 2.59 7.67 38.51
C MET A 1 2.93 8.60 37.37
N SER A 2 4.05 8.36 36.67
CA SER A 2 4.52 9.23 35.60
C SER A 2 4.02 8.69 34.26
N LEU A 3 3.30 9.52 33.51
CA LEU A 3 2.84 9.21 32.17
C LEU A 3 4.06 9.19 31.23
N VAL A 4 4.54 7.99 30.90
CA VAL A 4 5.56 7.80 29.88
C VAL A 4 4.94 8.19 28.54
N GLN A 5 5.28 9.38 28.06
CA GLN A 5 4.97 9.79 26.70
C GLN A 5 5.83 8.93 25.76
N PRO A 6 5.23 8.24 24.76
CA PRO A 6 6.00 7.51 23.77
C PRO A 6 6.84 8.53 22.99
N LYS A 7 8.15 8.41 23.10
CA LYS A 7 9.09 9.19 22.29
C LYS A 7 8.97 8.70 20.86
N PHE A 8 8.25 9.43 20.01
CA PHE A 8 8.30 9.24 18.56
C PHE A 8 9.71 9.62 18.10
N THR A 9 10.57 8.63 17.89
CA THR A 9 11.90 8.82 17.29
C THR A 9 11.78 8.90 15.78
N GLN A 10 12.40 9.93 15.19
CA GLN A 10 12.35 10.27 13.75
C GLN A 10 12.81 9.14 12.81
N GLU A 11 13.58 8.18 13.32
CA GLU A 11 14.00 6.98 12.57
C GLU A 11 12.82 6.10 12.14
N ASN A 12 11.76 6.03 12.95
CA ASN A 12 10.59 5.22 12.64
C ASN A 12 9.77 5.88 11.52
N ASP A 13 9.72 7.20 11.48
CA ASP A 13 8.98 7.95 10.47
C ASP A 13 9.56 7.75 9.06
N GLU A 14 10.89 7.78 8.93
CA GLU A 14 11.55 7.57 7.64
C GLU A 14 11.31 6.15 7.10
N ALA A 15 11.36 5.15 7.98
CA ALA A 15 11.08 3.76 7.61
C ALA A 15 9.62 3.57 7.17
N VAL A 16 8.66 4.19 7.87
CA VAL A 16 7.23 4.16 7.50
C VAL A 16 7.00 4.87 6.16
N LEU A 17 7.57 6.06 5.96
CA LEU A 17 7.46 6.80 4.70
C LEU A 17 8.03 6.01 3.52
N THR A 18 9.18 5.37 3.71
CA THR A 18 9.82 4.54 2.68
C THR A 18 8.96 3.33 2.32
N ALA A 19 8.37 2.66 3.31
CA ALA A 19 7.47 1.52 3.07
C ALA A 19 6.22 1.95 2.28
N ILE A 20 5.61 3.08 2.65
CA ILE A 20 4.45 3.64 1.95
C ILE A 20 4.80 4.03 0.51
N ALA A 21 5.92 4.73 0.31
CA ALA A 21 6.37 5.17 -1.02
C ALA A 21 6.64 3.98 -1.96
N ASN A 22 7.27 2.92 -1.45
CA ASN A 22 7.50 1.69 -2.22
C ASN A 22 6.19 1.01 -2.60
N ALA A 23 5.25 0.90 -1.66
CA ALA A 23 3.95 0.30 -1.91
C ALA A 23 3.17 1.06 -3.02
N ILE A 24 3.19 2.39 -2.99
CA ILE A 24 2.56 3.23 -4.03
C ILE A 24 3.27 3.07 -5.38
N SER A 25 4.61 3.02 -5.39
CA SER A 25 5.40 2.85 -6.63
C SER A 25 5.05 1.53 -7.34
N LEU A 26 4.81 0.46 -6.58
CA LEU A 26 4.39 -0.83 -7.13
C LEU A 26 3.03 -0.76 -7.84
N ILE A 27 2.08 0.02 -7.30
CA ILE A 27 0.77 0.24 -7.94
C ILE A 27 0.95 0.98 -9.27
N GLN A 28 1.75 2.04 -9.29
CA GLN A 28 1.98 2.87 -10.49
C GLN A 28 2.65 2.08 -11.63
N LYS A 29 3.51 1.12 -11.30
CA LYS A 29 4.21 0.26 -12.28
C LYS A 29 3.31 -0.80 -12.95
N GLN A 30 1.98 -0.67 -12.89
CA GLN A 30 1.02 -1.57 -13.54
C GLN A 30 1.23 -3.06 -13.21
N THR A 31 1.64 -3.35 -11.98
CA THR A 31 1.86 -4.73 -11.48
C THR A 31 0.57 -5.56 -11.36
N GLY A 32 -0.59 -4.97 -11.66
CA GLY A 32 -1.90 -5.60 -11.46
C GLY A 32 -2.53 -5.31 -10.10
N TYR A 33 -1.84 -4.62 -9.20
CA TYR A 33 -2.42 -4.12 -7.95
C TYR A 33 -3.28 -2.89 -8.22
N GLY A 34 -4.55 -2.92 -7.81
CA GLY A 34 -5.47 -1.77 -7.96
C GLY A 34 -5.75 -1.01 -6.69
N SER A 35 -5.43 -1.59 -5.53
CA SER A 35 -5.43 -0.89 -4.25
C SER A 35 -4.46 -1.56 -3.29
N VAL A 36 -3.91 -0.74 -2.37
CA VAL A 36 -3.04 -1.19 -1.29
C VAL A 36 -3.54 -0.55 -0.01
N GLU A 37 -3.63 -1.33 1.05
CA GLU A 37 -4.06 -0.92 2.38
C GLU A 37 -2.86 -1.09 3.33
N ILE A 38 -2.49 -0.03 4.02
CA ILE A 38 -1.33 0.00 4.93
C ILE A 38 -1.85 0.33 6.32
N THR A 39 -1.65 -0.58 7.26
CA THR A 39 -2.03 -0.39 8.66
C THR A 39 -0.81 0.02 9.47
N VAL A 40 -0.90 1.19 10.12
CA VAL A 40 0.17 1.74 10.95
C VAL A 40 -0.30 1.80 12.39
N HIS A 41 0.47 1.20 13.30
CA HIS A 41 0.25 1.29 14.75
C HIS A 41 1.56 1.66 15.43
N ASP A 42 1.51 2.54 16.44
CA ASP A 42 2.68 3.00 17.21
C ASP A 42 3.88 3.46 16.33
N GLY A 43 3.58 4.17 15.23
CA GLY A 43 4.61 4.68 14.33
C GLY A 43 5.33 3.59 13.52
N ARG A 44 4.73 2.39 13.40
CA ARG A 44 5.26 1.27 12.62
C ARG A 44 4.22 0.68 11.70
N VAL A 45 4.65 0.31 10.49
CA VAL A 45 3.81 -0.45 9.58
C VAL A 45 3.64 -1.86 10.13
N THR A 46 2.40 -2.23 10.43
CA THR A 46 2.06 -3.54 11.00
C THR A 46 1.50 -4.49 9.95
N GLN A 47 0.86 -3.95 8.92
CA GLN A 47 0.24 -4.74 7.87
C GLN A 47 0.25 -3.98 6.55
N ILE A 48 0.48 -4.72 5.46
CA ILE A 48 0.34 -4.23 4.10
C ILE A 48 -0.47 -5.25 3.32
N GLU A 49 -1.72 -4.92 3.00
CA GLU A 49 -2.56 -5.71 2.09
C GLU A 49 -2.49 -5.14 0.68
N ARG A 50 -2.34 -6.03 -0.31
CA ARG A 50 -2.37 -5.67 -1.72
C ARG A 50 -3.56 -6.34 -2.36
N ARG A 51 -4.48 -5.56 -2.92
CA ARG A 51 -5.63 -6.08 -3.68
C ARG A 51 -5.36 -5.91 -5.16
N GLU A 52 -5.34 -7.04 -5.86
CA GLU A 52 -5.18 -7.08 -7.31
C GLU A 52 -6.46 -6.59 -7.98
N LYS A 53 -6.31 -5.72 -8.97
CA LYS A 53 -7.38 -5.32 -9.88
C LYS A 53 -7.08 -5.91 -11.24
N VAL A 54 -7.52 -7.15 -11.40
CA VAL A 54 -7.51 -7.82 -12.70
C VAL A 54 -8.53 -7.13 -13.59
N ARG A 55 -8.05 -6.37 -14.59
CA ARG A 55 -8.91 -5.93 -15.68
C ARG A 55 -9.05 -7.11 -16.63
N PHE A 56 -10.16 -7.82 -16.54
CA PHE A 56 -10.57 -8.70 -17.63
C PHE A 56 -10.91 -7.79 -18.81
N GLU A 57 -9.95 -7.61 -19.72
CA GLU A 57 -10.23 -7.05 -21.04
C GLU A 57 -11.33 -7.94 -21.63
N THR A 58 -12.58 -7.46 -21.60
CA THR A 58 -13.61 -8.10 -22.39
C THR A 58 -13.14 -7.87 -23.81
N LYS A 59 -12.51 -8.88 -24.41
CA LYS A 59 -12.51 -9.00 -25.86
C LYS A 59 -13.98 -9.13 -26.20
N SER A 60 -14.65 -7.99 -26.34
CA SER A 60 -15.69 -7.79 -27.31
C SER A 60 -15.04 -8.12 -28.65
N THR A 61 -14.85 -9.42 -28.90
CA THR A 61 -14.95 -9.96 -30.23
C THR A 61 -16.29 -9.48 -30.72
N ALA A 62 -16.27 -8.36 -31.43
CA ALA A 62 -17.30 -8.01 -32.38
C ALA A 62 -17.39 -9.22 -33.31
N PHE A 63 -18.27 -10.16 -32.93
CA PHE A 63 -18.70 -11.23 -33.80
C PHE A 63 -19.32 -10.54 -35.00
N LYS A 64 -18.57 -10.54 -36.11
CA LYS A 64 -19.09 -10.17 -37.43
C LYS A 64 -20.34 -11.01 -37.71
N LYS A 65 -21.41 -10.36 -38.16
CA LYS A 65 -22.29 -10.88 -39.21
C LYS A 65 -22.80 -9.74 -40.06
#